data_AF-A0A531KC24-F1
#
_entry.id   AF-A0A531KC24-F1
#
_cell.length_a   1.000
_cell.length_b   1.000
_cell.length_c   1.000
_cell.angle_alpha   90.00
_cell.angle_beta   90.00
_cell.angle_gamma   90.00
#
_symmetry.space_group_name_H-M   'P 1'
#
loop_
_entity.id
_entity.type
_entity.pdbx_description
1 polymer ?
#
loop_
_entity_poly.entity_id
_entity_poly.type
_entity_poly.pdbx_seq_one_letter_code
_entity_poly.pdbx_strand_id
1 'polypeptide(L)'
;MTDLTPWLAFDPSTRRLRLDPHEPAFFQNPYAAYAFMHGASNVFFWEEFGFWCFGGFDDVSRLLRDRRFGRHNPAGIPDRSGVGEDRTHLSSFDGIEANSMLE
;
A
#
# COMPACT_ATOMS: atom_id res chain seq x y z
N MET A 1 -23.42 -2.58 -8.38
CA MET A 1 -22.20 -2.25 -9.15
C MET A 1 -22.55 -1.12 -10.10
N THR A 2 -21.89 0.03 -9.99
CA THR A 2 -22.02 1.12 -10.95
C THR A 2 -20.78 1.09 -11.85
N ASP A 3 -20.98 0.89 -13.15
CA ASP A 3 -19.91 0.96 -14.15
C ASP A 3 -19.77 2.41 -14.63
N LEU A 4 -18.58 2.99 -14.48
CA LEU A 4 -18.30 4.37 -14.90
C LEU A 4 -17.52 4.40 -16.22
N THR A 5 -16.65 3.42 -16.39
CA THR A 5 -15.86 3.12 -17.59
C THR A 5 -15.61 1.61 -17.64
N PRO A 6 -15.21 1.01 -18.77
CA PRO A 6 -14.96 -0.44 -18.85
C PRO A 6 -13.91 -0.96 -17.83
N TRP A 7 -13.04 -0.07 -17.37
CA TRP A 7 -11.92 -0.35 -16.47
C TRP A 7 -12.14 0.10 -15.02
N LEU A 8 -13.27 0.71 -14.68
CA LEU A 8 -13.63 1.14 -13.33
C LEU A 8 -15.08 0.77 -13.00
N ALA A 9 -15.24 -0.11 -12.01
CA ALA A 9 -16.52 -0.48 -11.44
C ALA A 9 -16.48 -0.43 -9.91
N PHE A 10 -17.52 0.11 -9.30
CA PHE A 10 -17.63 0.20 -7.84
C PHE A 10 -18.98 -0.29 -7.35
N ASP A 11 -18.97 -1.14 -6.32
CA ASP A 11 -20.17 -1.55 -5.61
C ASP A 11 -20.24 -0.87 -4.23
N PRO A 12 -21.12 0.13 -4.03
CA PRO A 12 -21.22 0.84 -2.75
C PRO A 12 -21.76 -0.05 -1.61
N SER A 13 -22.50 -1.12 -1.91
CA SER A 13 -23.07 -2.00 -0.88
C SER A 13 -22.02 -2.89 -0.22
N THR A 14 -21.04 -3.35 -0.99
CA THR A 14 -19.95 -4.21 -0.53
C THR A 14 -18.62 -3.47 -0.41
N ARG A 15 -18.54 -2.23 -0.90
CA ARG A 15 -17.33 -1.40 -1.00
C ARG A 15 -16.23 -2.07 -1.81
N ARG A 16 -16.60 -2.84 -2.83
CA ARG A 16 -15.66 -3.48 -3.77
C ARG A 16 -15.38 -2.59 -4.96
N LEU A 17 -14.09 -2.39 -5.23
CA LEU A 17 -13.58 -1.64 -6.37
C LEU A 17 -12.88 -2.61 -7.31
N ARG A 18 -13.32 -2.61 -8.57
CA ARG A 18 -12.61 -3.22 -9.70
C ARG A 18 -12.02 -2.08 -10.54
N LEU A 19 -10.71 -1.94 -10.50
CA LEU A 19 -9.94 -0.91 -11.20
C LEU A 19 -8.64 -1.54 -11.69
N ASP A 20 -8.48 -1.70 -13.00
CA ASP A 20 -7.25 -2.29 -13.56
C ASP A 20 -6.08 -1.30 -13.43
N PRO A 21 -5.04 -1.60 -12.61
CA PRO A 21 -3.90 -0.72 -12.46
C PRO A 21 -3.03 -0.61 -13.71
N HIS A 22 -3.18 -1.52 -14.68
CA HIS A 22 -2.44 -1.52 -15.94
C HIS A 22 -3.19 -0.83 -17.09
N GLU A 23 -4.40 -0.34 -16.87
CA GLU A 23 -5.16 0.37 -17.88
C GLU A 23 -4.53 1.75 -18.20
N PRO A 24 -4.14 2.01 -19.47
CA PRO A 24 -3.57 3.29 -19.87
C PRO A 24 -4.43 4.50 -19.52
N ALA A 25 -5.75 4.41 -19.66
CA ALA A 25 -6.65 5.50 -19.31
C ALA A 25 -6.59 5.85 -17.80
N PHE A 26 -6.28 4.88 -16.94
CA PHE A 26 -6.15 5.08 -15.51
C PHE A 26 -4.76 5.60 -15.13
N PHE A 27 -3.68 4.88 -15.45
CA PHE A 27 -2.35 5.27 -14.94
C PHE A 27 -1.81 6.57 -15.57
N GLN A 28 -2.28 6.95 -16.76
CA GLN A 28 -1.92 8.24 -17.37
C GLN A 28 -2.70 9.42 -16.76
N ASN A 29 -3.92 9.18 -16.27
CA ASN A 29 -4.76 10.21 -15.66
C ASN A 29 -5.60 9.64 -14.50
N PRO A 30 -4.98 9.35 -13.34
CA PRO A 30 -5.66 8.65 -12.25
C PRO A 30 -6.61 9.56 -11.47
N TYR A 31 -6.47 10.88 -11.60
CA TYR A 31 -7.19 11.87 -10.79
C TYR A 31 -8.71 11.79 -10.95
N ALA A 32 -9.21 11.43 -12.14
CA ALA A 32 -10.64 11.25 -12.35
C ALA A 32 -11.20 10.09 -11.52
N ALA A 33 -10.48 8.96 -11.47
CA ALA A 33 -10.85 7.82 -10.65
C ALA A 33 -10.76 8.15 -9.15
N TYR A 34 -9.71 8.86 -8.72
CA TYR A 34 -9.58 9.29 -7.33
C TYR A 34 -10.68 10.26 -6.90
N ALA A 35 -11.02 11.24 -7.74
CA ALA A 35 -12.11 12.17 -7.47
C ALA A 35 -13.45 11.43 -7.31
N PHE A 36 -13.72 10.44 -8.17
CA PHE A 36 -14.88 9.56 -8.02
C PHE A 36 -14.85 8.82 -6.67
N MET A 37 -13.72 8.17 -6.32
CA MET A 37 -13.62 7.42 -5.07
C MET A 37 -13.79 8.30 -3.83
N HIS A 38 -13.23 9.51 -3.81
CA HIS A 38 -13.43 10.46 -2.72
C HIS A 38 -14.89 10.85 -2.51
N GLY A 39 -15.69 10.91 -3.59
CA GLY A 39 -17.12 11.17 -3.51
C GLY A 39 -17.96 9.93 -3.14
N ALA A 40 -17.51 8.74 -3.54
CA ALA A 40 -18.27 7.50 -3.37
C ALA A 40 -17.94 6.74 -2.07
N SER A 41 -16.64 6.54 -1.77
CA SER A 41 -16.16 5.90 -0.55
C SER A 41 -14.65 6.09 -0.36
N ASN A 42 -14.25 6.62 0.79
CA ASN A 42 -12.83 6.74 1.17
C ASN A 42 -12.18 5.41 1.60
N VAL A 43 -12.97 4.35 1.82
CA VAL A 43 -12.51 3.01 2.22
C VAL A 43 -13.14 1.96 1.31
N PHE A 44 -12.31 1.15 0.65
CA PHE A 44 -12.77 0.16 -0.32
C PHE A 44 -11.82 -1.04 -0.40
N PHE A 45 -12.35 -2.18 -0.81
CA PHE A 45 -11.55 -3.36 -1.11
C PHE A 45 -11.20 -3.34 -2.60
N TRP A 46 -9.92 -3.24 -2.93
CA TRP A 46 -9.44 -3.23 -4.31
C TRP A 46 -9.22 -4.66 -4.78
N GLU A 47 -10.08 -5.14 -5.69
CA GLU A 47 -10.13 -6.54 -6.10
C GLU A 47 -8.85 -7.03 -6.77
N GLU A 48 -8.25 -6.23 -7.66
CA GLU A 48 -7.01 -6.55 -8.38
C GLU A 48 -5.82 -6.77 -7.43
N PHE A 49 -5.82 -6.11 -6.27
CA PHE A 49 -4.76 -6.23 -5.27
C PHE A 49 -5.11 -7.17 -4.11
N GLY A 50 -6.40 -7.45 -3.88
CA GLY A 50 -6.87 -8.34 -2.84
C GLY A 50 -6.78 -7.77 -1.41
N PHE A 51 -6.77 -6.45 -1.24
CA PHE A 51 -6.70 -5.82 0.09
C PHE A 51 -7.54 -4.54 0.21
N TRP A 52 -7.75 -4.10 1.45
CA TRP A 52 -8.41 -2.83 1.77
C TRP A 52 -7.49 -1.65 1.51
N CYS A 53 -8.04 -0.64 0.84
CA CYS A 53 -7.40 0.62 0.50
C CYS A 53 -8.13 1.79 1.15
N PHE A 54 -7.35 2.81 1.49
CA PHE A 54 -7.82 4.04 2.10
C PHE A 54 -7.41 5.21 1.21
N GLY A 55 -8.40 5.95 0.69
CA GLY A 55 -8.18 7.13 -0.14
C GLY A 55 -8.33 8.45 0.63
N GLY A 56 -9.10 8.48 1.73
CA GLY A 56 -9.40 9.71 2.47
C GLY A 56 -8.19 10.28 3.22
N PHE A 57 -8.00 11.61 3.16
CA PHE A 57 -6.88 12.29 3.83
C PHE A 57 -6.82 11.98 5.33
N ASP A 58 -7.94 12.15 6.04
CA ASP A 58 -7.98 11.93 7.49
C ASP A 58 -7.70 10.47 7.86
N ASP A 59 -8.25 9.52 7.09
CA ASP A 59 -8.04 8.09 7.29
C ASP A 59 -6.57 7.71 7.09
N VAL A 60 -5.97 8.12 5.98
CA VAL A 60 -4.57 7.87 5.66
C VAL A 60 -3.65 8.51 6.70
N SER A 61 -3.89 9.78 7.02
CA SER A 61 -3.13 10.57 7.99
C SER A 61 -3.14 9.94 9.39
N ARG A 62 -4.28 9.37 9.79
CA ARG A 62 -4.43 8.64 11.06
C ARG A 62 -3.74 7.28 11.00
N LEU A 63 -3.97 6.48 9.96
CA LEU A 63 -3.46 5.10 9.85
C LEU A 63 -1.93 5.05 9.83
N LEU A 64 -1.28 5.99 9.12
CA LEU A 64 0.18 6.07 9.08
C LEU A 64 0.81 6.39 10.45
N ARG A 65 0.04 6.88 11.42
CA ARG A 65 0.49 7.22 12.79
C ARG A 65 -0.07 6.26 13.85
N ASP A 66 -0.95 5.35 13.46
CA ASP A 66 -1.59 4.44 14.39
C ASP A 66 -0.65 3.29 14.73
N ARG A 67 -0.24 3.20 15.99
CA ARG A 67 0.72 2.19 16.48
C ARG A 67 0.21 0.75 16.36
N ARG A 68 -1.09 0.55 16.09
CA ARG A 68 -1.68 -0.78 15.83
C ARG A 68 -1.36 -1.28 14.43
N PHE A 69 -0.98 -0.39 13.52
CA PHE A 69 -0.53 -0.72 12.17
C PHE A 69 1.00 -0.68 12.15
N GLY A 70 1.61 -1.74 11.60
CA GLY A 70 3.05 -1.85 11.43
C GLY A 70 3.40 -2.04 9.96
N ARG A 71 4.69 -1.92 9.64
CA ARG A 71 5.21 -2.33 8.33
C ARG A 71 5.30 -3.85 8.31
N HIS A 72 4.57 -4.51 7.41
CA HIS A 72 4.77 -5.94 7.19
C HIS A 72 6.12 -6.13 6.47
N ASN A 73 7.07 -6.79 7.11
CA ASN A 73 8.29 -7.22 6.42
C ASN A 73 7.91 -8.42 5.53
N PRO A 74 8.04 -8.33 4.19
CA PRO A 74 7.75 -9.45 3.31
C PRO A 74 8.52 -10.70 3.74
N ALA A 75 7.83 -11.84 3.76
CA ALA A 75 8.48 -13.11 4.09
C ALA A 75 9.69 -13.34 3.16
N GLY A 76 10.87 -13.53 3.74
CA GLY A 76 12.11 -13.77 3.00
C GLY A 76 13.02 -12.56 2.81
N ILE A 77 12.61 -11.35 3.20
CA ILE A 77 13.57 -10.30 3.51
C ILE A 77 14.05 -10.58 4.94
N PRO A 78 15.31 -11.01 5.14
CA PRO A 78 15.81 -11.20 6.49
C PRO A 78 15.62 -9.87 7.22
N ASP A 79 15.00 -9.93 8.41
CA ASP A 79 15.33 -8.94 9.42
C ASP A 79 16.86 -8.86 9.50
N ARG A 80 17.44 -7.73 9.90
CA ARG A 80 18.90 -7.50 9.91
C ARG A 80 19.69 -8.65 10.54
N SER A 81 19.07 -9.52 11.34
CA SER A 81 19.50 -10.90 11.58
C SER A 81 19.30 -11.81 10.35
N GLY A 82 20.23 -11.81 9.40
CA GLY A 82 20.33 -12.89 8.41
C GLY A 82 20.54 -14.21 9.15
N VAL A 83 19.49 -15.00 9.37
CA VAL A 83 19.59 -16.27 10.08
C VAL A 83 20.21 -17.29 9.13
N GLY A 84 21.54 -17.41 9.15
CA GLY A 84 22.25 -18.57 8.61
C GLY A 84 23.38 -18.33 7.60
N GLU A 85 23.66 -17.09 7.17
CA GLU A 85 24.77 -16.80 6.25
C GLU A 85 25.96 -16.12 6.94
N ASP A 86 27.18 -16.46 6.51
CA ASP A 86 28.41 -15.76 6.94
C ASP A 86 28.42 -14.32 6.40
N ARG A 87 28.07 -13.38 7.30
CA ARG A 87 28.02 -11.94 7.04
C ARG A 87 29.29 -11.21 7.43
N THR A 88 30.43 -11.89 7.60
CA THR A 88 31.69 -11.23 7.97
C THR A 88 32.07 -10.10 7.01
N HIS A 89 31.72 -10.23 5.72
CA HIS A 89 31.91 -9.21 4.69
C HIS A 89 31.09 -7.91 4.91
N LEU A 90 30.06 -7.93 5.76
CA LEU A 90 29.24 -6.77 6.12
C LEU A 90 29.64 -6.13 7.46
N SER A 91 30.69 -6.61 8.13
CA SER A 91 31.12 -6.12 9.45
C SER A 91 31.32 -4.59 9.52
N SER A 92 31.89 -3.98 8.48
CA SER A 92 32.03 -2.52 8.39
C SER A 92 30.68 -1.80 8.28
N PHE A 93 29.71 -2.39 7.58
CA PHE A 93 28.36 -1.84 7.44
C PHE A 93 27.61 -1.96 8.76
N ASP A 94 27.62 -3.14 9.38
CA ASP A 94 26.97 -3.39 10.67
C ASP A 94 27.53 -2.48 11.80
N GLY A 95 28.84 -2.18 11.77
CA GLY A 95 29.47 -1.25 12.72
C GLY A 95 29.01 0.21 12.57
N ILE A 96 28.68 0.65 11.35
CA ILE A 96 28.11 1.97 11.09
C ILE A 96 26.64 1.99 11.56
N GLU A 97 25.87 0.96 11.19
CA GLU A 97 24.46 0.82 11.56
C GLU A 97 24.26 0.80 13.08
N ALA A 98 25.14 0.14 13.83
CA ALA A 98 25.09 0.08 15.30
C ALA A 98 25.18 1.45 15.99
N ASN A 99 25.64 2.49 15.28
CA ASN A 99 25.76 3.86 15.78
C ASN A 99 24.83 4.84 15.03
N SER A 100 23.94 4.33 14.17
CA SER A 100 23.01 5.14 13.38
C SER A 100 21.82 5.59 14.22
N MET A 101 21.40 6.85 14.06
CA MET A 101 20.19 7.39 14.71
C MET A 101 18.91 7.19 13.88
N LEU A 102 19.00 6.42 12.79
CA LEU A 102 17.86 6.07 11.94
C LEU A 102 17.20 4.79 12.46
N GLU A 103 16.46 4.93 13.57
CA GLU A 103 15.43 3.98 14.01
C GLU A 103 14.04 4.64 13.96
#